data_AF-W4VEE4-F1
#
_entry.id   AF-W4VEE4-F1
#
_cell.length_a   1.000
_cell.length_b   1.000
_cell.length_c   1.000
_cell.angle_alpha   90.00
_cell.angle_beta   90.00
_cell.angle_gamma   90.00
#
_symmetry.space_group_name_H-M   'P 1'
#
loop_
_entity.id
_entity.type
_entity.pdbx_description
1 polymer ?
#
loop_
_entity_poly.entity_id
_entity_poly.type
_entity_poly.pdbx_seq_one_letter_code
_entity_poly.pdbx_strand_id
1 'polypeptide(L)' 'MSYITIIEEMKKKKFAPVYYFHGSETYMVEALKQALITNGIEQDERETNLSIYDLEETAIQEIISDAETFPF' A
#
# COMPACT_ATOMS: atom_id res chain seq x y z
N MET A 1 0.33 -13.97 9.84
CA MET A 1 -0.79 -14.20 8.92
C MET A 1 -0.23 -14.64 7.57
N SER A 2 -0.91 -15.52 6.85
CA SER A 2 -0.47 -15.92 5.50
C SER A 2 -0.75 -14.78 4.51
N TYR A 3 0.17 -14.53 3.57
CA TYR A 3 0.00 -13.48 2.55
C TYR A 3 -1.24 -13.72 1.67
N ILE A 4 -1.59 -14.99 1.43
CA ILE A 4 -2.79 -15.37 0.66
C ILE A 4 -4.04 -14.86 1.36
N THR A 5 -4.14 -15.05 2.67
CA THR A 5 -5.29 -14.59 3.46
C THR A 5 -5.44 -13.07 3.40
N ILE A 6 -4.32 -12.34 3.49
CA ILE A 6 -4.33 -10.88 3.38
C ILE A 6 -4.84 -10.43 1.99
N ILE A 7 -4.38 -11.08 0.92
CA ILE A 7 -4.87 -10.79 -0.44
C ILE A 7 -6.37 -11.08 -0.56
N GLU A 8 -6.87 -12.15 0.04
CA GLU A 8 -8.30 -12.46 0.07
C GLU A 8 -9.12 -11.42 0.83
N GLU A 9 -8.59 -10.85 1.90
CA GLU A 9 -9.23 -9.77 2.65
C GLU A 9 -9.28 -8.46 1.85
N MET A 10 -8.19 -8.11 1.16
CA MET A 10 -8.13 -6.95 0.28
C MET A 10 -9.15 -7.04 -0.86
N LYS A 11 -9.30 -8.23 -1.46
CA LYS A 11 -10.35 -8.50 -2.48
C LYS A 11 -11.77 -8.31 -1.94
N LYS A 12 -11.98 -8.54 -0.64
CA LYS A 12 -13.26 -8.30 0.07
C LYS A 12 -13.39 -6.86 0.56
N LYS A 13 -12.52 -5.95 0.11
CA LYS A 13 -12.44 -4.54 0.53
C LYS A 13 -12.29 -4.38 2.06
N LYS A 14 -11.66 -5.34 2.74
CA LYS A 14 -11.34 -5.28 4.17
C LYS A 14 -9.90 -4.82 4.33
N PHE A 15 -9.72 -3.53 4.62
CA PHE A 15 -8.41 -2.93 4.76
C PHE A 15 -8.09 -2.53 6.19
N ALA A 16 -6.85 -2.78 6.60
CA ALA A 16 -6.24 -2.17 7.75
C ALA A 16 -5.64 -0.81 7.34
N PRO A 17 -5.53 0.16 8.26
CA PRO A 17 -4.98 1.48 7.94
C PRO A 17 -3.48 1.44 7.63
N VAL A 18 -2.75 0.44 8.14
CA VAL A 18 -1.30 0.32 7.97
C VAL A 18 -0.93 -1.13 7.70
N TYR A 19 -0.04 -1.34 6.73
CA TYR A 19 0.56 -2.62 6.41
C TYR A 19 2.09 -2.52 6.49
N TYR A 20 2.72 -3.53 7.06
CA TYR A 20 4.18 -3.68 7.06
C TYR A 20 4.54 -5.00 6.39
N PHE A 21 5.22 -4.93 5.25
CA PHE A 21 5.68 -6.09 4.49
C PHE A 21 7.21 -6.18 4.63
N HIS A 22 7.69 -7.32 5.13
CA HIS A 22 9.10 -7.59 5.35
C HIS A 22 9.40 -9.07 5.06
N GLY A 23 10.54 -9.35 4.45
CA GLY A 23 11.02 -10.69 4.17
C GLY A 23 11.98 -10.70 2.98
N SER A 24 12.63 -11.84 2.76
CA SER A 24 13.55 -12.04 1.63
C SER A 24 12.83 -12.38 0.31
N GLU A 25 11.54 -12.68 0.36
CA GLU A 25 10.74 -13.12 -0.77
C GLU A 25 10.09 -11.92 -1.49
N THR A 26 10.86 -11.27 -2.37
CA THR A 26 10.40 -10.07 -3.10
C THR A 26 9.12 -10.29 -3.90
N TYR A 27 8.94 -11.49 -4.47
CA TYR A 27 7.73 -11.84 -5.21
C TYR A 27 6.45 -11.70 -4.37
N MET A 28 6.49 -12.13 -3.11
CA MET A 28 5.35 -12.07 -2.20
C MET A 28 5.03 -10.62 -1.82
N VAL A 29 6.07 -9.82 -1.54
CA VAL A 29 5.92 -8.39 -1.22
C VAL A 29 5.30 -7.65 -2.40
N GLU A 30 5.77 -7.92 -3.61
CA GLU A 30 5.22 -7.30 -4.82
C GLU A 30 3.77 -7.71 -5.06
N ALA A 31 3.43 -8.99 -4.88
CA ALA A 31 2.06 -9.47 -5.00
C ALA A 31 1.11 -8.80 -4.01
N LEU A 32 1.55 -8.60 -2.75
CA LEU A 32 0.78 -7.88 -1.73
C LEU A 32 0.61 -6.40 -2.08
N LYS A 33 1.68 -5.73 -2.52
CA LYS A 33 1.66 -4.33 -2.95
C LYS A 33 0.67 -4.12 -4.10
N GLN A 34 0.73 -4.98 -5.12
CA GLN A 34 -0.19 -4.91 -6.26
C GLN A 34 -1.64 -5.19 -5.85
N ALA A 35 -1.87 -6.16 -4.95
CA ALA A 35 -3.21 -6.42 -4.43
C ALA A 35 -3.76 -5.23 -3.63
N LEU A 36 -2.93 -4.58 -2.81
CA LEU A 36 -3.30 -3.39 -2.03
C LEU A 36 -3.71 -2.23 -2.95
N ILE A 37 -2.87 -1.88 -3.93
CA ILE A 37 -3.16 -0.79 -4.87
C ILE A 37 -4.39 -1.11 -5.72
N THR A 38 -4.46 -2.35 -6.25
CA THR A 38 -5.52 -2.74 -7.19
C THR A 38 -6.90 -2.73 -6.54
N ASN A 39 -6.99 -3.17 -5.28
CA ASN A 39 -8.28 -3.31 -4.60
C ASN A 39 -8.56 -2.14 -3.65
N GLY A 40 -7.55 -1.41 -3.20
CA GLY A 40 -7.68 -0.33 -2.22
C GLY A 40 -8.02 1.02 -2.84
N ILE A 41 -7.61 1.28 -4.08
CA ILE A 41 -7.79 2.57 -4.76
C ILE A 41 -8.38 2.32 -6.15
N GLU A 42 -9.49 3.00 -6.45
CA GLU A 42 -10.13 2.96 -7.76
C GLU A 42 -9.17 3.51 -8.82
N GLN A 43 -9.24 2.96 -10.04
CA GLN A 43 -8.18 3.17 -11.04
C GLN A 43 -8.00 4.64 -11.43
N ASP A 44 -9.10 5.37 -11.53
CA ASP A 44 -9.19 6.80 -11.85
C ASP A 44 -8.71 7.71 -10.72
N GLU A 45 -8.76 7.25 -9.46
CA GLU A 45 -8.29 8.00 -8.30
C GLU A 45 -6.79 7.80 -8.02
N ARG A 46 -6.13 6.83 -8.67
CA ARG A 46 -4.72 6.53 -8.39
C ARG A 46 -3.76 7.67 -8.71
N GLU A 47 -4.07 8.49 -9.71
CA GLU A 47 -3.18 9.61 -10.06
C GLU A 47 -3.13 10.69 -8.98
N THR A 48 -4.18 10.81 -8.17
CA THR A 48 -4.30 11.83 -7.13
C THR A 48 -4.08 11.28 -5.72
N ASN A 49 -4.46 10.03 -5.47
CA ASN A 49 -4.53 9.44 -4.13
C ASN A 49 -3.50 8.32 -3.89
N LEU A 50 -2.57 8.06 -4.81
CA LEU A 50 -1.45 7.12 -4.63
C LEU A 50 -0.10 7.82 -4.78
N SER A 51 0.62 7.91 -3.67
CA SER A 51 2.03 8.34 -3.63
C SER A 51 2.94 7.13 -3.37
N ILE A 52 4.07 7.04 -4.07
CA ILE A 52 5.09 5.98 -3.88
C ILE A 52 6.43 6.65 -3.65
N TYR A 53 7.12 6.26 -2.58
CA TYR A 53 8.37 6.86 -2.14
C TYR A 53 9.46 5.81 -1.94
N ASP A 54 10.70 6.21 -2.19
CA ASP A 54 11.90 5.50 -1.75
C ASP A 54 12.50 6.24 -0.55
N LEU A 55 12.69 5.54 0.58
CA LEU A 55 13.27 6.09 1.80
C LEU A 55 14.78 6.36 1.70
N GLU A 56 15.47 5.85 0.67
CA GLU A 56 16.85 6.26 0.38
C GLU A 56 16.93 7.68 -0.18
N GLU A 57 15.86 8.13 -0.85
CA GLU A 57 15.79 9.44 -1.51
C GLU A 57 14.91 10.44 -0.74
N THR A 58 13.87 9.96 -0.07
CA THR A 58 12.83 10.77 0.57
C THR A 58 12.87 10.59 2.10
N ALA A 59 12.86 11.70 2.83
CA ALA A 59 12.83 11.65 4.28
C ALA A 59 11.47 11.12 4.79
N ILE A 60 11.50 10.24 5.80
CA ILE A 60 10.27 9.64 6.35
C ILE A 60 9.27 10.68 6.86
N GLN A 61 9.75 11.85 7.31
CA GLN A 61 8.91 12.95 7.75
C GLN A 61 8.00 13.49 6.64
N GLU A 62 8.47 13.50 5.39
CA GLU A 62 7.68 13.95 4.23
C GLU A 62 6.55 12.96 3.94
N ILE A 63 6.84 11.66 4.01
CA ILE A 63 5.86 10.59 3.80
C ILE A 63 4.77 10.61 4.88
N ILE A 64 5.15 10.85 6.14
CA ILE A 64 4.19 10.99 7.24
C ILE A 64 3.27 12.19 7.00
N SER A 65 3.82 13.33 6.59
CA SER A 65 3.03 14.52 6.29
C SER A 65 2.04 14.31 5.14
N ASP A 66 2.41 13.56 4.10
CA ASP A 66 1.50 13.21 2.99
C ASP A 66 0.39 12.27 3.48
N ALA A 67 0.72 11.25 4.27
CA ALA A 67 -0.25 10.31 4.83
C ALA A 67 -1.25 10.95 5.81
N GLU A 68 -0.91 12.09 6.41
CA GLU A 68 -1.81 12.89 7.26
C GLU A 68 -2.71 13.86 6.46
N THR A 69 -2.48 13.97 5.15
CA THR A 69 -3.31 14.79 4.25
C THR A 69 -4.59 14.03 3.89
N PHE A 70 -5.72 14.74 3.80
CA PHE A 70 -6.97 14.11 3.39
C PHE A 70 -6.91 13.68 1.91
N PRO A 71 -7.54 12.54 1.55
CA PRO A 71 -7.72 12.16 0.16
C PRO A 71 -8.41 13.28 -0.64
N PHE A 72 -8.02 13.43 -1.90
CA PHE A 72 -8.64 14.36 -2.85
C PHE A 72 -9.93 13.82 -3.43
#